data_AF-A0A2K4WNX9-F1
#
_entry.id   AF-A0A2K4WNX9-F1
#
_cell.length_a   1.000
_cell.length_b   1.000
_cell.length_c   1.000
_cell.angle_alpha   90.00
_cell.angle_beta   90.00
_cell.angle_gamma   90.00
#
_symmetry.space_group_name_H-M   'P 1'
#
loop_
_entity.id
_entity.type
_entity.pdbx_description
1 polymer ?
#
loop_
_entity_poly.entity_id
_entity_poly.type
_entity_poly.pdbx_seq_one_letter_code
_entity_poly.pdbx_strand_id
1 'polypeptide(L)'
;MSLNTPQQIAEIAVESGVKKAHLGLSSLMILGFLARAFIALGFLLDIHVSTMIPHEWASLGNLLGAVVFPVGLILVVLAGGELLTGNMMSLPMALFAGRIGLGQLVRNWVLVTLANLIGALFVAYCFGHVVGLTEGPFMAKTVAIANAKVGASFEQAFISGIGCNWLVCLAVWLS
;
A
#
# COMPACT_ATOMS: atom_id res chain seq x y z
N MET A 1 -13.85 21.96 -12.39
CA MET A 1 -13.34 22.72 -11.24
C MET A 1 -12.95 21.70 -10.19
N SER A 2 -11.70 21.68 -9.72
CA SER A 2 -11.33 20.80 -8.60
C SER A 2 -12.20 21.18 -7.39
N LEU A 3 -12.63 20.19 -6.61
CA LEU A 3 -13.50 20.43 -5.44
C LEU A 3 -12.84 21.35 -4.41
N ASN A 4 -11.50 21.32 -4.33
CA ASN A 4 -10.68 22.13 -3.44
C ASN A 4 -9.52 22.79 -4.22
N THR A 5 -9.03 23.93 -3.73
CA THR A 5 -7.79 24.55 -4.19
C THR A 5 -6.56 23.79 -3.67
N PRO A 6 -5.37 23.91 -4.30
CA PRO A 6 -4.16 23.28 -3.80
C PRO A 6 -3.85 23.61 -2.33
N GLN A 7 -4.14 24.84 -1.89
CA GLN A 7 -3.98 25.26 -0.50
C GLN A 7 -4.93 24.51 0.44
N GLN A 8 -6.20 24.39 0.07
CA GLN A 8 -7.19 23.65 0.86
C GLN A 8 -6.83 22.17 0.99
N ILE A 9 -6.34 21.54 -0.09
CA ILE A 9 -5.91 20.14 -0.05
C ILE A 9 -4.71 19.98 0.89
N ALA A 10 -3.75 20.91 0.86
CA ALA A 10 -2.61 20.88 1.76
C ALA A 10 -3.04 20.97 3.24
N GLU A 11 -4.01 21.83 3.56
CA GLU A 11 -4.58 21.93 4.90
C GLU A 11 -5.29 20.64 5.34
N ILE A 12 -6.09 20.03 4.46
CA ILE A 12 -6.74 18.73 4.71
C ILE A 12 -5.70 17.64 4.97
N ALA A 13 -4.61 17.60 4.18
CA ALA A 13 -3.54 16.63 4.36
C ALA A 13 -2.80 16.80 5.71
N VAL A 14 -2.58 18.05 6.13
CA VAL A 14 -2.04 18.38 7.46
C VAL A 14 -2.99 17.91 8.56
N GLU A 15 -4.28 18.20 8.46
CA GLU A 15 -5.28 17.76 9.44
C GLU A 15 -5.38 16.24 9.53
N SER A 16 -5.33 15.56 8.40
CA SER A 16 -5.26 14.09 8.32
C SER A 16 -4.03 13.58 9.07
N GLY A 17 -2.85 14.18 8.85
CA GLY A 17 -1.63 13.86 9.58
C GLY A 17 -1.77 14.04 11.11
N VAL A 18 -2.38 15.15 11.55
CA VAL A 18 -2.65 15.39 12.98
C VAL A 18 -3.56 14.31 13.56
N LYS A 19 -4.67 13.98 12.89
CA LYS A 19 -5.60 12.92 13.33
C LYS A 19 -4.87 11.58 13.48
N LYS A 20 -4.09 11.19 12.47
CA LYS A 20 -3.33 9.94 12.44
C LYS A 20 -2.25 9.84 13.52
N ALA A 21 -1.60 10.96 13.85
CA ALA A 21 -0.59 11.01 14.91
C ALA A 21 -1.17 10.71 16.30
N HIS A 22 -2.44 11.03 16.52
CA HIS A 22 -3.13 10.86 17.80
C HIS A 22 -3.97 9.57 17.90
N LEU A 23 -3.97 8.73 16.86
CA LEU A 23 -4.67 7.46 16.91
C LEU A 23 -4.13 6.55 18.04
N GLY A 24 -5.07 5.89 18.71
CA GLY A 24 -4.78 4.89 19.73
C GLY A 24 -4.08 3.67 19.13
N LEU A 25 -3.37 2.92 19.98
CA LEU A 25 -2.62 1.72 19.55
C LEU A 25 -3.54 0.69 18.87
N SER A 26 -4.70 0.41 19.46
CA SER A 26 -5.66 -0.57 18.91
C SER A 26 -6.14 -0.17 17.51
N SER A 27 -6.50 1.09 17.31
CA SER A 27 -6.93 1.62 16.01
C SER A 27 -5.81 1.52 14.98
N LEU A 28 -4.57 1.90 15.32
CA LEU A 28 -3.41 1.79 14.41
C LEU A 28 -3.14 0.33 14.01
N MET A 29 -3.22 -0.59 14.97
CA MET A 29 -2.96 -2.01 14.70
C MET A 29 -4.07 -2.62 13.82
N ILE A 30 -5.34 -2.35 14.11
CA ILE A 30 -6.47 -2.90 13.34
C ILE A 30 -6.51 -2.29 11.94
N LEU A 31 -6.49 -0.95 11.83
CA LEU A 31 -6.54 -0.26 10.54
C LEU A 31 -5.30 -0.54 9.71
N GLY A 32 -4.13 -0.68 10.34
CA GLY A 32 -2.88 -1.03 9.66
C GLY A 32 -2.85 -2.47 9.17
N PHE A 33 -3.38 -3.41 9.96
CA PHE A 33 -3.55 -4.79 9.52
C PHE A 33 -4.46 -4.87 8.30
N LEU A 34 -5.66 -4.28 8.38
CA LEU A 34 -6.63 -4.27 7.30
C LEU A 34 -6.09 -3.58 6.05
N ALA A 35 -5.38 -2.45 6.22
CA ALA A 35 -4.80 -1.73 5.10
C ALA A 35 -3.84 -2.59 4.29
N ARG A 36 -2.93 -3.32 4.95
CA ARG A 36 -2.04 -4.22 4.21
C ARG A 36 -2.78 -5.44 3.66
N ALA A 37 -3.77 -5.97 4.38
CA ALA A 37 -4.56 -7.09 3.88
C ALA A 37 -5.23 -6.74 2.54
N PHE A 38 -5.81 -5.54 2.41
CA PHE A 38 -6.40 -5.08 1.14
C PHE A 38 -5.38 -4.93 0.01
N ILE A 39 -4.19 -4.39 0.29
CA ILE A 39 -3.12 -4.31 -0.72
C ILE A 39 -2.67 -5.72 -1.15
N ALA A 40 -2.56 -6.66 -0.21
CA ALA A 40 -2.19 -8.04 -0.52
C ALA A 40 -3.27 -8.75 -1.35
N LEU A 41 -4.56 -8.50 -1.09
CA LEU A 41 -5.66 -8.99 -1.93
C LEU A 41 -5.59 -8.42 -3.36
N GLY A 42 -5.26 -7.12 -3.51
CA GLY A 42 -5.03 -6.52 -4.84
C GLY A 42 -3.87 -7.19 -5.58
N PHE A 43 -2.82 -7.59 -4.87
CA PHE A 43 -1.69 -8.34 -5.45
C PHE A 43 -2.07 -9.79 -5.83
N LEU A 44 -2.90 -10.46 -5.02
CA LEU A 44 -3.44 -11.77 -5.39
C LEU A 44 -4.28 -11.69 -6.67
N LEU A 45 -5.08 -10.64 -6.82
CA LEU A 45 -5.88 -10.39 -8.02
C LEU A 45 -5.00 -10.19 -9.27
N ASP A 46 -3.91 -9.42 -9.16
CA ASP A 46 -2.91 -9.25 -10.21
C ASP A 46 -2.29 -10.59 -10.63
N ILE A 47 -1.86 -11.42 -9.68
CA ILE A 47 -1.31 -12.75 -9.96
C ILE A 47 -2.35 -13.61 -10.71
N HIS A 48 -3.61 -13.64 -10.27
CA HIS A 48 -4.62 -14.48 -10.90
C HIS A 48 -4.94 -14.04 -12.32
N VAL A 49 -5.24 -12.75 -12.49
CA VAL A 49 -5.59 -12.19 -13.81
C VAL A 49 -4.43 -12.36 -14.78
N SER A 50 -3.20 -12.06 -14.34
CA SER A 50 -2.03 -12.15 -15.22
C SER A 50 -1.60 -13.58 -15.53
N THR A 51 -2.01 -14.58 -14.74
CA THR A 51 -1.70 -16.00 -14.96
C THR A 51 -2.76 -16.71 -15.80
N MET A 52 -4.03 -16.28 -15.71
CA MET A 52 -5.13 -16.87 -16.48
C MET A 52 -5.10 -16.53 -17.97
N ILE A 53 -4.33 -15.50 -18.38
CA ILE A 53 -4.17 -15.12 -19.78
C ILE A 53 -3.10 -16.01 -20.44
N PRO A 54 -3.37 -16.60 -21.63
CA PRO A 54 -2.41 -17.42 -22.35
C PRO A 54 -1.07 -16.71 -22.58
N HIS A 55 0.03 -17.47 -22.62
CA HIS A 55 1.38 -16.93 -22.77
C HIS A 55 1.58 -16.09 -24.05
N GLU A 56 0.87 -16.41 -25.13
CA GLU A 56 0.86 -15.62 -26.37
C GLU A 56 0.42 -14.15 -26.13
N TRP A 57 -0.38 -13.92 -25.08
CA TRP A 57 -0.93 -12.62 -24.70
C TRP A 57 -0.37 -12.14 -23.35
N ALA A 58 0.83 -12.58 -22.96
CA ALA A 58 1.43 -12.27 -21.66
C ALA A 58 1.50 -10.76 -21.35
N SER A 59 1.78 -9.93 -22.37
CA SER A 59 1.78 -8.47 -22.23
C SER A 59 0.40 -7.92 -21.86
N LEU A 60 -0.67 -8.47 -22.44
CA LEU A 60 -2.04 -8.11 -22.08
C LEU A 60 -2.37 -8.60 -20.67
N GLY A 61 -1.94 -9.82 -20.30
CA GLY A 61 -2.12 -10.35 -18.95
C GLY A 61 -1.49 -9.47 -17.87
N ASN A 62 -0.26 -9.00 -18.10
CA ASN A 62 0.41 -8.07 -17.19
C ASN A 62 -0.28 -6.70 -17.14
N LEU A 63 -0.78 -6.19 -18.26
CA LEU A 63 -1.54 -4.94 -18.29
C LEU A 63 -2.84 -5.06 -17.48
N LEU A 64 -3.60 -6.14 -17.69
CA LEU A 64 -4.85 -6.38 -16.97
C LEU A 64 -4.60 -6.56 -15.47
N GLY A 65 -3.55 -7.30 -15.11
CA GLY A 65 -3.08 -7.43 -13.73
C GLY A 65 -2.74 -6.08 -13.08
N ALA A 66 -2.02 -5.22 -13.79
CA ALA A 66 -1.69 -3.87 -13.33
C ALA A 66 -2.93 -2.96 -13.20
N VAL A 67 -3.98 -3.16 -14.01
CA VAL A 67 -5.25 -2.41 -13.92
C VAL A 67 -6.07 -2.81 -12.70
N VAL A 68 -6.03 -4.09 -12.29
CA VAL A 68 -6.80 -4.58 -11.14
C VAL A 68 -6.08 -4.41 -9.81
N PHE A 69 -4.75 -4.32 -9.79
CA PHE A 69 -3.96 -4.11 -8.57
C PHE A 69 -4.41 -2.88 -7.73
N PRO A 70 -4.70 -1.70 -8.33
CA PRO A 70 -5.16 -0.51 -7.60
C PRO A 70 -6.45 -0.71 -6.78
N VAL A 71 -7.24 -1.77 -7.04
CA VAL A 71 -8.42 -2.09 -6.21
C VAL A 71 -8.04 -2.22 -4.73
N GLY A 72 -6.86 -2.78 -4.43
CA GLY A 72 -6.38 -2.86 -3.06
C GLY A 72 -6.21 -1.48 -2.41
N LEU A 73 -5.64 -0.52 -3.16
CA LEU A 73 -5.45 0.86 -2.66
C LEU A 73 -6.78 1.61 -2.54
N ILE A 74 -7.72 1.40 -3.47
CA ILE A 74 -9.08 1.96 -3.39
C ILE A 74 -9.77 1.49 -2.11
N LEU A 75 -9.69 0.19 -1.79
CA LEU A 75 -10.24 -0.35 -0.55
C LEU A 75 -9.61 0.28 0.70
N VAL A 76 -8.30 0.50 0.70
CA VAL A 76 -7.61 1.20 1.80
C VAL A 76 -8.17 2.60 1.99
N VAL A 77 -8.27 3.38 0.92
CA VAL A 77 -8.74 4.78 0.99
C VAL A 77 -10.20 4.85 1.44
N LEU A 78 -11.07 4.02 0.86
CA LEU A 78 -12.50 4.02 1.19
C LEU A 78 -12.79 3.49 2.60
N ALA A 79 -12.05 2.49 3.08
CA ALA A 79 -12.20 1.94 4.41
C ALA A 79 -11.50 2.77 5.50
N GLY A 80 -10.70 3.78 5.12
CA GLY A 80 -9.90 4.57 6.06
C GLY A 80 -8.76 3.77 6.70
N GLY A 81 -8.17 2.82 5.96
CA GLY A 81 -7.06 2.00 6.44
C GLY A 81 -5.76 2.79 6.66
N GLU A 82 -4.99 2.40 7.67
CA GLU A 82 -3.70 3.03 7.99
C GLU A 82 -2.57 2.37 7.21
N LEU A 83 -2.24 2.95 6.05
CA LEU A 83 -1.14 2.47 5.22
C LEU A 83 0.11 3.31 5.41
N LEU A 84 1.25 2.67 5.71
CA LEU A 84 2.51 3.35 5.99
C LEU A 84 2.90 4.35 4.89
N THR A 85 2.82 3.93 3.62
CA THR A 85 3.19 4.74 2.45
C THR A 85 2.32 6.00 2.31
N GLY A 86 1.03 5.92 2.65
CA GLY A 86 0.18 7.10 2.74
C GLY A 86 0.57 8.03 3.89
N ASN A 87 0.93 7.45 5.04
CA ASN A 87 1.36 8.19 6.23
C ASN A 87 2.73 8.88 6.06
N MET A 88 3.55 8.43 5.11
CA MET A 88 4.81 9.08 4.72
C MET A 88 4.62 10.44 4.02
N MET A 89 3.39 10.84 3.68
CA MET A 89 3.07 12.21 3.24
C MET A 89 2.38 13.00 4.36
N SER A 90 1.26 12.50 4.89
CA SER A 90 0.42 13.28 5.81
C SER A 90 1.12 13.63 7.12
N LEU A 91 1.93 12.73 7.70
CA LEU A 91 2.63 13.01 8.96
C LEU A 91 3.77 14.01 8.80
N PRO A 92 4.68 13.90 7.81
CA PRO A 92 5.66 14.95 7.55
C PRO A 92 5.02 16.32 7.30
N MET A 93 3.90 16.39 6.56
CA MET A 93 3.18 17.65 6.38
C MET A 93 2.71 18.25 7.71
N ALA A 94 2.11 17.44 8.59
CA ALA A 94 1.70 17.87 9.92
C ALA A 94 2.89 18.29 10.80
N LEU A 95 4.02 17.60 10.68
CA LEU A 95 5.26 17.94 11.39
C LEU A 95 5.83 19.28 10.92
N PHE A 96 5.93 19.50 9.60
CA PHE A 96 6.42 20.76 9.02
C PHE A 96 5.46 21.92 9.27
N ALA A 97 4.17 21.65 9.43
CA ALA A 97 3.19 22.63 9.89
C ALA A 97 3.27 22.90 11.42
N GLY A 98 4.19 22.25 12.14
CA GLY A 98 4.36 22.43 13.59
C GLY A 98 3.23 21.87 14.45
N ARG A 99 2.37 20.99 13.90
CA ARG A 99 1.16 20.49 14.58
C ARG A 99 1.35 19.16 15.30
N ILE A 100 2.46 18.45 15.06
CA ILE A 100 2.83 17.21 15.75
C ILE A 100 4.33 17.21 16.06
N GLY A 101 4.75 16.40 17.04
CA GLY A 101 6.17 16.18 17.33
C GLY A 101 6.79 15.03 16.54
N LEU A 102 8.12 15.05 16.38
CA LEU A 102 8.87 13.98 15.71
C LEU A 102 8.63 12.60 16.35
N GLY A 103 8.48 12.55 17.68
CA GLY A 103 8.17 11.30 18.39
C GLY A 103 6.83 10.69 17.99
N GLN A 104 5.81 11.50 17.69
CA GLN A 104 4.51 11.03 17.22
C GLN A 104 4.59 10.47 15.80
N LEU A 105 5.39 11.12 14.94
CA LEU A 105 5.66 10.64 13.58
C LEU A 105 6.35 9.26 13.62
N VAL A 106 7.46 9.14 14.35
CA VAL A 106 8.21 7.88 14.45
C VAL A 106 7.37 6.78 15.07
N ARG A 107 6.59 7.08 16.13
CA ARG A 107 5.64 6.14 16.74
C ARG A 107 4.66 5.59 15.70
N ASN A 108 4.01 6.46 14.92
CA ASN A 108 3.04 6.02 13.92
C ASN A 108 3.73 5.15 12.86
N TRP A 109 4.85 5.60 12.29
CA TRP A 109 5.57 4.84 11.27
C TRP A 109 5.96 3.44 11.73
N VAL A 110 6.52 3.30 12.94
CA VAL A 110 6.89 1.99 13.49
C VAL A 110 5.66 1.10 13.69
N LEU A 111 4.62 1.61 14.37
CA LEU A 111 3.43 0.82 14.67
C LEU A 111 2.68 0.38 13.41
N VAL A 112 2.50 1.30 12.45
CA VAL A 112 1.83 1.01 11.19
C VAL A 112 2.66 0.06 10.32
N THR A 113 4.00 0.17 10.34
CA THR A 113 4.88 -0.81 9.66
C THR A 113 4.66 -2.22 10.20
N LEU A 114 4.63 -2.37 11.53
CA LEU A 114 4.41 -3.66 12.18
C LEU A 114 3.01 -4.21 11.88
N ALA A 115 1.97 -3.39 12.02
CA ALA A 115 0.60 -3.76 11.70
C ALA A 115 0.44 -4.18 10.23
N ASN A 116 1.02 -3.39 9.32
CA ASN A 116 1.05 -3.72 7.90
C ASN A 116 1.78 -5.05 7.68
N LEU A 117 2.98 -5.27 8.23
CA LEU A 117 3.71 -6.52 8.08
C LEU A 117 2.87 -7.73 8.51
N ILE A 118 2.20 -7.64 9.66
CA ILE A 118 1.31 -8.71 10.16
C ILE A 118 0.15 -8.95 9.18
N GLY A 119 -0.46 -7.90 8.64
CA GLY A 119 -1.52 -8.02 7.62
C GLY A 119 -1.05 -8.71 6.33
N ALA A 120 0.16 -8.41 5.86
CA ALA A 120 0.75 -9.09 4.70
C ALA A 120 1.00 -10.57 4.98
N LEU A 121 1.62 -10.89 6.11
CA LEU A 121 1.92 -12.27 6.50
C LEU A 121 0.65 -13.10 6.68
N PHE A 122 -0.40 -12.50 7.26
CA PHE A 122 -1.71 -13.14 7.38
C PHE A 122 -2.29 -13.51 6.02
N VAL A 123 -2.31 -12.58 5.06
CA VAL A 123 -2.85 -12.87 3.72
C VAL A 123 -1.97 -13.90 2.98
N ALA A 124 -0.65 -13.77 3.07
CA ALA A 124 0.27 -14.73 2.46
C ALA A 124 0.08 -16.14 3.01
N TYR A 125 -0.11 -16.31 4.31
CA TYR A 125 -0.31 -17.61 4.93
C TYR A 125 -1.73 -18.13 4.70
N CYS A 126 -2.77 -17.39 5.08
CA CYS A 126 -4.15 -17.88 5.04
C CYS A 126 -4.68 -18.00 3.61
N PHE A 127 -4.46 -16.99 2.76
CA PHE A 127 -4.99 -17.01 1.40
C PHE A 127 -3.96 -17.56 0.40
N GLY A 128 -2.69 -17.19 0.54
CA GLY A 128 -1.64 -17.69 -0.34
C GLY A 128 -1.38 -19.19 -0.17
N HIS A 129 -1.07 -19.62 1.06
CA HIS A 129 -0.67 -21.01 1.36
C HIS A 129 -1.86 -21.92 1.70
N VAL A 130 -2.66 -21.61 2.74
CA VAL A 130 -3.74 -22.50 3.21
C VAL A 130 -4.84 -22.68 2.17
N VAL A 131 -5.26 -21.60 1.51
CA VAL A 131 -6.22 -21.67 0.39
C VAL A 131 -5.54 -22.04 -0.95
N GLY A 132 -4.23 -21.83 -1.06
CA GLY A 132 -3.46 -22.15 -2.27
C GLY A 132 -3.57 -21.11 -3.40
N LEU A 133 -3.98 -19.87 -3.10
CA LEU A 133 -4.11 -18.81 -4.12
C LEU A 133 -2.76 -18.36 -4.72
N THR A 134 -1.65 -18.74 -4.13
CA THR A 134 -0.31 -18.51 -4.71
C THR A 134 0.40 -19.78 -5.13
N GLU A 135 -0.32 -20.91 -5.16
CA GLU A 135 0.22 -22.24 -5.44
C GLU A 135 -0.29 -22.78 -6.79
N GLY A 136 0.15 -23.99 -7.13
CA GLY A 136 -0.22 -24.66 -8.38
C GLY A 136 0.06 -23.79 -9.62
N PRO A 137 -0.96 -23.45 -10.44
CA PRO A 137 -0.76 -22.67 -11.66
C PRO A 137 -0.21 -21.25 -11.39
N PHE A 138 -0.42 -20.70 -10.19
CA PHE A 138 0.01 -19.34 -9.82
C PHE A 138 1.43 -19.31 -9.23
N MET A 139 1.99 -20.46 -8.86
CA MET A 139 3.27 -20.56 -8.16
C MET A 139 4.42 -20.00 -8.98
N ALA A 140 4.51 -20.37 -10.27
CA ALA A 140 5.59 -19.92 -11.13
C ALA A 140 5.64 -18.38 -11.25
N LYS A 141 4.48 -17.74 -11.40
CA LYS A 141 4.38 -16.27 -11.47
C LYS A 141 4.72 -15.64 -10.13
N THR A 142 4.22 -16.19 -9.03
CA THR A 142 4.49 -15.71 -7.66
C THR A 142 5.99 -15.74 -7.34
N VAL A 143 6.65 -16.87 -7.60
CA VAL A 143 8.09 -17.06 -7.38
C VAL A 143 8.90 -16.16 -8.31
N ALA A 144 8.51 -16.02 -9.58
CA ALA A 144 9.19 -15.11 -10.51
C ALA A 144 9.16 -13.65 -10.03
N ILE A 145 8.00 -13.16 -9.56
CA ILE A 145 7.89 -11.80 -9.01
C ILE A 145 8.70 -11.64 -7.73
N ALA A 146 8.66 -12.64 -6.83
CA ALA A 146 9.44 -12.62 -5.60
C ALA A 146 10.95 -12.56 -5.88
N ASN A 147 11.46 -13.41 -6.78
CA ASN A 147 12.86 -13.44 -7.17
C ASN A 147 13.28 -12.14 -7.87
N ALA A 148 12.43 -11.56 -8.72
CA ALA A 148 12.72 -10.28 -9.35
C ALA A 148 12.85 -9.13 -8.32
N LYS A 149 12.04 -9.15 -7.25
CA LYS A 149 12.11 -8.16 -6.17
C LYS A 149 13.33 -8.34 -5.27
N VAL A 150 13.64 -9.59 -4.90
CA VAL A 150 14.80 -9.90 -4.04
C VAL A 150 16.13 -9.73 -4.78
N GLY A 151 16.14 -9.99 -6.10
CA GLY A 151 17.31 -9.82 -6.95
C GLY A 151 17.54 -8.39 -7.46
N ALA A 152 16.66 -7.43 -7.16
CA ALA A 152 16.83 -6.05 -7.58
C ALA A 152 18.03 -5.40 -6.86
N SER A 153 18.82 -4.62 -7.61
CA SER A 153 19.88 -3.81 -7.01
C SER A 153 19.29 -2.72 -6.10
N PHE A 154 20.10 -2.22 -5.15
CA PHE A 154 19.67 -1.14 -4.25
C PHE A 154 19.18 0.09 -5.01
N GLU A 155 19.90 0.52 -6.05
CA GLU A 155 19.55 1.69 -6.86
C GLU A 155 18.20 1.51 -7.57
N GLN A 156 17.98 0.34 -8.19
CA GLN A 156 16.71 0.02 -8.83
C GLN A 156 15.55 0.01 -7.84
N ALA A 157 15.74 -0.60 -6.67
CA ALA A 157 14.73 -0.68 -5.62
C ALA A 157 14.42 0.71 -5.03
N PHE A 158 15.45 1.54 -4.80
CA PHE A 158 15.32 2.87 -4.25
C PHE A 158 14.56 3.81 -5.20
N ILE A 159 14.96 3.89 -6.47
CA ILE A 159 14.31 4.75 -7.47
C ILE A 159 12.86 4.29 -7.70
N SER A 160 12.65 2.97 -7.80
CA SER A 160 11.30 2.40 -7.93
C SER A 160 10.42 2.69 -6.71
N GLY A 161 11.01 2.69 -5.51
CA GLY A 161 10.34 3.09 -4.26
C GLY A 161 9.85 4.53 -4.27
N ILE A 162 10.67 5.47 -4.77
CA ILE A 162 10.27 6.89 -4.91
C ILE A 162 9.05 7.01 -5.84
N GLY A 163 9.14 6.44 -7.04
CA GLY A 163 8.06 6.51 -8.02
C GLY A 163 6.76 5.85 -7.52
N CYS A 164 6.88 4.68 -6.87
CA CYS A 164 5.75 4.01 -6.25
C CYS A 164 5.08 4.88 -5.19
N ASN A 165 5.86 5.47 -4.27
CA ASN A 165 5.30 6.24 -3.19
C ASN A 165 4.70 7.58 -3.67
N TRP A 166 5.22 8.19 -4.73
CA TRP A 166 4.56 9.34 -5.36
C TRP A 166 3.14 9.02 -5.79
N LEU A 167 2.92 7.88 -6.46
CA LEU A 167 1.59 7.48 -6.90
C LEU A 167 0.65 7.18 -5.71
N VAL A 168 1.16 6.52 -4.67
CA VAL A 168 0.37 6.24 -3.46
C VAL A 168 0.00 7.53 -2.73
N CYS A 169 0.96 8.43 -2.53
CA CYS A 169 0.71 9.72 -1.89
C CYS A 169 -0.24 10.58 -2.73
N LEU A 170 -0.14 10.55 -4.06
CA LEU A 170 -1.08 11.24 -4.96
C LEU A 170 -2.50 10.70 -4.79
N ALA A 171 -2.67 9.38 -4.68
CA ALA A 171 -3.99 8.79 -4.44
C ALA A 171 -4.60 9.26 -3.11
N VAL A 172 -3.78 9.39 -2.06
CA VAL A 172 -4.21 9.95 -0.76
C VAL A 172 -4.42 11.47 -0.82
N TRP A 173 -3.69 12.18 -1.66
CA TRP A 173 -3.87 13.62 -1.88
C TRP A 173 -5.18 13.94 -2.61
N LEU A 174 -5.64 13.01 -3.46
CA LEU A 174 -6.85 13.15 -4.25
C LEU A 174 -8.13 12.67 -3.53
N SER A 175 -7.99 12.02 -2.36
CA SER A 175 -9.10 11.50 -1.54
C SER A 175 -9.56 12.51 -0.50
#